data_AF-X1LWP3-F1
#
_entry.id   AF-X1LWP3-F1
#
_cell.length_a   1.000
_cell.length_b   1.000
_cell.length_c   1.000
_cell.angle_alpha   90.00
_cell.angle_beta   90.00
_cell.angle_gamma   90.00
#
_symmetry.space_group_name_H-M   'P 1'
#
loop_
_entity.id
_entity.type
_entity.pdbx_description
1 polymer ?
#
loop_
_entity_poly.entity_id
_entity_poly.type
_entity_poly.pdbx_seq_one_letter_code
_entity_poly.pdbx_strand_id
1 'polypeptide(L)'
;MDFMGRGARIKYKELLSWGWSISLRHRFQHSTILINPWDLFPIGINHGTGKPIIDRKQVEEEKTRVYAPVKRKGDMGWKELHAGICRIMQDYCGEYKSEQILKMGLWWLNSIRESEAQRTYARNPHELWRTLECLSRLTVGEMIMHASLARKANQVS
;
A
#
# COMPACT_ATOMS: atom_id res chain seq x y z
N MET A 1 -34.02 18.29 25.92
CA MET A 1 -32.60 18.67 25.93
C MET A 1 -31.92 17.75 26.94
N ASP A 2 -30.98 16.85 26.63
CA ASP A 2 -30.25 16.58 25.40
C ASP A 2 -29.67 15.14 25.42
N PHE A 3 -29.56 14.58 24.22
CA PHE A 3 -28.60 13.60 23.70
C PHE A 3 -28.25 12.29 24.45
N MET A 4 -28.79 11.20 23.89
CA MET A 4 -28.16 9.87 23.83
C MET A 4 -26.81 9.91 23.09
N GLY A 5 -25.90 8.97 23.40
CA GLY A 5 -24.79 8.63 22.49
C GLY A 5 -23.81 7.58 23.01
N ARG A 6 -24.17 6.29 22.87
CA ARG A 6 -23.29 5.12 23.11
C ARG A 6 -22.25 4.95 21.98
N GLY A 7 -21.06 4.46 22.31
CA GLY A 7 -20.03 4.03 21.35
C GLY A 7 -19.39 2.71 21.76
N ALA A 8 -20.15 1.61 21.74
CA ALA A 8 -19.67 0.26 22.05
C ALA A 8 -19.06 -0.41 20.80
N ARG A 9 -17.90 -1.03 21.04
CA ARG A 9 -17.02 -1.73 20.11
C ARG A 9 -17.72 -2.94 19.46
N ILE A 10 -18.03 -2.84 18.17
CA ILE A 10 -18.67 -3.90 17.37
C ILE A 10 -17.66 -5.02 17.11
N LYS A 11 -17.98 -6.24 17.58
CA LYS A 11 -17.21 -7.45 17.26
C LYS A 11 -17.66 -8.00 15.91
N TYR A 12 -16.70 -8.27 15.03
CA TYR A 12 -16.85 -8.83 13.68
C TYR A 12 -17.63 -10.17 13.54
N LYS A 13 -18.18 -10.71 14.63
CA LYS A 13 -18.93 -11.99 14.63
C LYS A 13 -20.45 -11.84 14.54
N GLU A 14 -21.00 -10.63 14.63
CA GLU A 14 -22.47 -10.41 14.61
C GLU A 14 -23.03 -10.02 13.22
N LEU A 15 -22.17 -9.84 12.21
CA LEU A 15 -22.58 -9.48 10.84
C LEU A 15 -23.07 -10.67 9.99
N LEU A 16 -23.12 -11.88 10.55
CA LEU A 16 -23.68 -13.07 9.88
C LEU A 16 -25.13 -13.40 10.29
N SER A 17 -25.76 -12.57 11.13
CA SER A 17 -27.13 -12.80 11.62
C SER A 17 -28.25 -12.09 10.81
N TRP A 18 -27.90 -11.34 9.77
CA TRP A 18 -28.90 -10.66 8.92
C TRP A 18 -28.89 -11.29 7.53
N GLY A 19 -29.51 -12.46 7.45
CA GLY A 19 -29.85 -13.12 6.20
C GLY A 19 -30.82 -12.24 5.41
N TRP A 20 -30.47 -12.00 4.16
CA TRP A 20 -31.32 -11.36 3.16
C TRP A 20 -32.60 -12.18 2.98
N SER A 21 -33.74 -11.63 3.38
CA SER A 21 -35.06 -12.21 3.13
C SER A 21 -35.57 -11.71 1.79
N ILE A 22 -35.28 -12.44 0.71
CA ILE A 22 -36.03 -12.32 -0.56
C ILE A 22 -37.17 -13.33 -0.49
N SER A 23 -38.36 -12.82 -0.23
CA SER A 23 -39.60 -13.60 -0.27
C SER A 23 -40.04 -13.75 -1.71
N LEU A 24 -39.82 -14.93 -2.30
CA LEU A 24 -40.53 -15.41 -3.47
C LEU A 24 -41.06 -16.80 -3.17
N ARG A 25 -42.38 -16.87 -3.07
CA ARG A 25 -43.13 -18.02 -2.57
C ARG A 25 -43.36 -19.04 -3.70
N HIS A 26 -43.13 -20.29 -3.34
CA HIS A 26 -43.81 -21.54 -3.73
C HIS A 26 -43.11 -22.55 -4.66
N ARG A 27 -42.93 -23.73 -4.05
CA ARG A 27 -43.11 -25.10 -4.57
C ARG A 27 -41.84 -25.75 -5.17
N PHE A 28 -41.25 -26.71 -4.45
CA PHE A 28 -41.12 -28.13 -4.82
C PHE A 28 -40.10 -28.88 -3.92
N GLN A 29 -40.59 -29.97 -3.32
CA GLN A 29 -39.96 -31.22 -2.84
C GLN A 29 -38.45 -31.33 -2.53
N HIS A 30 -38.17 -31.63 -1.26
CA HIS A 30 -37.13 -32.50 -0.68
C HIS A 30 -35.88 -32.86 -1.53
N SER A 31 -34.81 -32.10 -1.36
CA SER A 31 -33.48 -32.61 -0.98
C SER A 31 -32.62 -31.41 -0.56
N THR A 32 -32.28 -31.31 0.73
CA THR A 32 -31.36 -30.27 1.18
C THR A 32 -29.94 -30.73 0.86
N ILE A 33 -29.53 -30.57 -0.40
CA ILE A 33 -28.11 -30.51 -0.72
C ILE A 33 -27.62 -29.22 -0.06
N LEU A 34 -26.70 -29.34 0.91
CA LEU A 34 -25.99 -28.19 1.46
C LEU A 34 -25.03 -27.68 0.37
N ILE A 35 -25.56 -26.88 -0.54
CA ILE A 35 -24.76 -26.17 -1.52
C ILE A 35 -24.06 -25.04 -0.75
N ASN A 36 -22.74 -25.10 -0.61
CA ASN A 36 -22.04 -23.99 0.02
C ASN A 36 -22.19 -22.76 -0.90
N PRO A 37 -22.45 -21.56 -0.36
CA PRO A 37 -22.62 -20.35 -1.17
C PRO A 37 -21.41 -20.05 -2.10
N TRP A 38 -20.23 -20.57 -1.75
CA TRP A 38 -19.00 -20.46 -2.54
C TRP A 38 -18.96 -21.37 -3.77
N ASP A 39 -19.79 -22.42 -3.83
CA ASP A 39 -19.84 -23.37 -4.95
C ASP A 39 -20.70 -22.83 -6.13
N LEU A 40 -21.43 -21.72 -5.93
CA LEU A 40 -22.35 -21.11 -6.92
C LEU A 40 -21.76 -19.92 -7.68
N PHE A 41 -20.54 -19.48 -7.35
CA PHE A 41 -19.83 -18.44 -8.10
C PHE A 41 -18.64 -19.05 -8.83
N PRO A 42 -18.70 -19.21 -10.17
CA PRO A 42 -17.57 -19.69 -10.94
C PRO A 42 -16.63 -18.52 -11.21
N ILE A 43 -16.05 -17.94 -10.15
CA ILE A 43 -14.78 -17.24 -10.30
C ILE A 43 -13.76 -18.33 -10.08
N GLY A 44 -13.33 -18.97 -11.18
CA GLY A 44 -12.25 -19.94 -11.20
C GLY A 44 -10.94 -19.29 -10.80
N ILE A 45 -10.78 -18.92 -9.52
CA ILE A 45 -9.49 -18.63 -8.94
C ILE A 45 -8.89 -19.99 -8.65
N ASN A 46 -8.00 -20.41 -9.53
CA ASN A 46 -7.15 -21.56 -9.33
C ASN A 46 -6.30 -21.27 -8.08
N HIS A 47 -6.71 -21.79 -6.93
CA HIS A 47 -5.91 -21.70 -5.70
C HIS A 47 -4.77 -22.70 -5.88
N GLY A 48 -3.70 -22.29 -6.56
CA GLY A 48 -2.51 -23.10 -6.74
C GLY A 48 -1.98 -23.54 -5.38
N THR A 49 -2.21 -24.80 -5.03
CA THR A 49 -1.80 -25.44 -3.76
C THR A 49 -0.35 -25.92 -3.79
N GLY A 50 0.47 -25.41 -4.71
CA GLY A 50 1.91 -25.65 -4.72
C GLY A 50 2.60 -24.74 -3.71
N LYS A 51 3.49 -25.28 -2.87
CA LYS A 51 4.43 -24.43 -2.11
C LYS A 51 5.16 -23.53 -3.12
N PRO A 52 5.22 -22.20 -2.92
CA PRO A 52 5.90 -21.34 -3.86
C PRO A 52 7.37 -21.76 -3.96
N ILE A 53 7.89 -21.80 -5.18
CA ILE A 53 9.32 -22.00 -5.41
C ILE A 53 10.01 -20.71 -4.97
N ILE A 54 10.72 -20.75 -3.84
CA ILE A 54 11.38 -19.58 -3.26
C ILE A 54 12.82 -19.54 -3.74
N ASP A 55 13.20 -18.51 -4.47
CA ASP A 55 14.60 -18.22 -4.74
C ASP A 55 15.28 -17.70 -3.46
N ARG A 56 16.20 -18.51 -2.92
CA ARG A 56 16.95 -18.17 -1.71
C ARG A 56 17.85 -16.95 -1.92
N LYS A 57 18.38 -16.75 -3.12
CA LYS A 57 19.24 -15.61 -3.43
C LYS A 57 18.45 -14.30 -3.31
N GLN A 58 17.28 -14.24 -3.95
CA GLN A 58 16.36 -13.10 -3.86
C GLN A 58 15.96 -12.79 -2.41
N VAL A 59 15.70 -13.81 -1.58
CA VAL A 59 15.39 -13.63 -0.16
C VAL A 59 16.54 -13.00 0.63
N GLU A 60 17.78 -13.47 0.43
CA GLU A 60 18.93 -12.92 1.15
C GLU A 60 19.31 -11.51 0.69
N GLU A 61 19.13 -11.21 -0.60
CA GLU A 61 19.25 -9.84 -1.14
C GLU A 61 18.22 -8.90 -0.51
N GLU A 62 16.96 -9.32 -0.45
CA GLU A 62 15.89 -8.53 0.15
C GLU A 62 16.08 -8.33 1.65
N LYS A 63 16.52 -9.35 2.39
CA LYS A 63 16.92 -9.19 3.80
C LYS A 63 18.05 -8.19 3.94
N THR A 64 19.07 -8.28 3.09
CA THR A 64 20.20 -7.35 3.12
C THR A 64 19.73 -5.91 2.88
N ARG A 65 18.85 -5.70 1.90
CA ARG A 65 18.24 -4.40 1.60
C ARG A 65 17.41 -3.87 2.76
N VAL A 66 16.51 -4.69 3.30
CA VAL A 66 15.58 -4.33 4.38
C VAL A 66 16.32 -4.01 5.68
N TYR A 67 17.34 -4.79 6.04
CA TYR A 67 18.09 -4.58 7.28
C TYR A 67 19.26 -3.59 7.13
N ALA A 68 19.52 -3.04 5.94
CA ALA A 68 20.58 -2.06 5.72
C ALA A 68 20.52 -0.86 6.69
N PRO A 69 19.36 -0.23 6.98
CA PRO A 69 19.29 0.92 7.89
C PRO A 69 19.73 0.61 9.33
N VAL A 70 19.63 -0.65 9.78
CA VAL A 70 20.07 -1.06 11.12
C VAL A 70 21.59 -1.13 11.23
N LYS A 71 22.26 -1.45 10.12
CA LYS A 71 23.73 -1.62 10.07
C LYS A 71 24.48 -0.32 9.83
N ARG A 72 23.79 0.74 9.41
CA ARG A 72 24.39 2.04 9.08
C ARG A 72 24.71 2.84 10.34
N LYS A 73 25.88 3.47 10.36
CA LYS A 73 26.19 4.58 11.27
C LYS A 73 25.74 5.88 10.59
N GLY A 74 24.43 6.11 10.60
CA GLY A 74 23.83 7.29 9.99
C GLY A 74 23.67 8.44 10.97
N ASP A 75 23.44 9.63 10.42
CA ASP A 75 23.13 10.85 11.16
C ASP A 75 21.67 11.29 10.97
N MET A 76 20.96 10.73 9.99
CA MET A 76 19.60 11.12 9.64
C MET A 76 18.54 10.14 10.15
N GLY A 77 17.47 10.65 10.74
CA GLY A 77 16.32 9.89 11.20
C GLY A 77 15.20 9.81 10.15
N TRP A 78 14.31 8.82 10.31
CA TRP A 78 13.15 8.62 9.41
C TRP A 78 12.24 9.85 9.30
N LYS A 79 12.17 10.69 10.34
CA LYS A 79 11.33 11.90 10.35
C LYS A 79 11.84 12.95 9.36
N GLU A 80 13.15 13.12 9.29
CA GLU A 80 13.81 14.08 8.39
C GLU A 80 13.68 13.61 6.94
N LEU A 81 13.95 12.31 6.70
CA LEU A 81 13.71 11.69 5.40
C LEU A 81 12.26 11.86 4.96
N HIS A 82 11.30 11.57 5.84
CA HIS A 82 9.87 11.74 5.55
C HIS A 82 9.51 13.19 5.21
N ALA A 83 10.02 14.15 5.99
CA ALA A 83 9.77 15.57 5.76
C ALA A 83 10.31 16.01 4.39
N GLY A 84 11.52 15.59 4.01
CA GLY A 84 12.10 15.88 2.70
C GLY A 84 11.26 15.32 1.55
N ILE A 85 10.80 14.08 1.66
CA ILE A 85 9.92 13.45 0.65
C ILE A 85 8.61 14.24 0.52
N CYS A 86 7.95 14.54 1.64
CA CYS A 86 6.69 15.29 1.63
C CYS A 86 6.88 16.69 1.02
N ARG A 87 8.00 17.35 1.32
CA ARG A 87 8.31 18.67 0.77
C ARG A 87 8.45 18.63 -0.75
N ILE A 88 9.20 17.66 -1.29
CA ILE A 88 9.33 17.49 -2.74
C ILE A 88 7.96 17.22 -3.38
N MET A 89 7.15 16.35 -2.80
CA MET A 89 5.83 16.05 -3.36
C MET A 89 4.91 17.27 -3.35
N GLN A 90 4.97 18.13 -2.33
CA GLN A 90 4.19 19.37 -2.28
C GLN A 90 4.68 20.40 -3.29
N ASP A 91 6.00 20.61 -3.37
CA ASP A 91 6.60 21.66 -4.20
C ASP A 91 6.53 21.31 -5.71
N TYR A 92 6.71 20.04 -6.07
CA TYR A 92 6.83 19.60 -7.46
C TYR A 92 5.66 18.75 -7.97
N CYS A 93 4.78 18.27 -7.09
CA CYS A 93 3.57 17.52 -7.45
C CYS A 93 2.31 18.07 -6.75
N GLY A 94 2.32 19.37 -6.41
CA GLY A 94 1.20 20.10 -5.83
C GLY A 94 0.12 20.47 -6.86
N GLU A 95 -0.37 21.71 -6.79
CA GLU A 95 -1.47 22.20 -7.62
C GLU A 95 -1.07 22.37 -9.10
N TYR A 96 0.12 22.94 -9.35
CA TYR A 96 0.62 23.19 -10.69
C TYR A 96 1.54 22.06 -11.17
N LYS A 97 1.14 21.36 -12.23
CA LYS A 97 1.87 20.22 -12.79
C LYS A 97 2.33 20.49 -14.21
N SER A 98 3.46 21.17 -14.36
CA SER A 98 4.15 21.30 -15.64
C SER A 98 5.12 20.13 -15.85
N GLU A 99 5.50 19.89 -17.10
CA GLU A 99 6.43 18.80 -17.43
C GLU A 99 7.80 19.05 -16.79
N GLN A 100 8.27 20.30 -16.86
CA GLN A 100 9.53 20.74 -16.30
C GLN A 100 9.57 20.59 -14.78
N ILE A 101 8.49 20.99 -14.08
CA ILE A 101 8.39 20.87 -12.62
C ILE A 101 8.37 19.41 -12.20
N LEU A 102 7.62 18.54 -12.90
CA LEU A 102 7.57 17.11 -12.60
C LEU A 102 8.93 16.42 -12.84
N LYS A 103 9.63 16.77 -13.93
CA LYS A 103 10.99 16.27 -14.20
C LYS A 103 11.98 16.71 -13.12
N MET A 104 11.87 17.95 -12.64
CA MET A 104 12.66 18.45 -11.51
C MET A 104 12.33 17.70 -10.21
N GLY A 105 11.05 17.42 -9.96
CA GLY A 105 10.60 16.62 -8.83
C GLY A 105 11.19 15.21 -8.84
N LEU A 106 11.20 14.54 -10.00
CA LEU A 106 11.82 13.22 -10.16
C LEU A 106 13.33 13.27 -9.87
N TRP A 107 14.02 14.30 -10.34
CA TRP A 107 15.44 14.50 -10.04
C TRP A 107 15.68 14.65 -8.53
N TRP A 108 14.86 15.45 -7.83
CA TRP A 108 14.96 15.61 -6.38
C TRP A 108 14.63 14.32 -5.60
N LEU A 109 13.64 13.54 -6.04
CA LEU A 109 13.36 12.24 -5.41
C LEU A 109 14.53 11.27 -5.58
N ASN A 110 15.18 11.27 -6.75
CA ASN A 110 16.37 10.46 -6.97
C ASN A 110 17.56 10.94 -6.13
N SER A 111 17.74 12.26 -6.03
CA SER A 111 18.75 12.86 -5.14
C SER A 111 18.57 12.36 -3.70
N ILE A 112 17.36 12.47 -3.13
CA ILE A 112 17.06 11.93 -1.79
C ILE A 112 17.39 10.44 -1.66
N ARG A 113 17.14 9.65 -2.70
CA ARG A 113 17.44 8.21 -2.69
C ARG A 113 18.95 7.93 -2.62
N GLU A 114 19.75 8.74 -3.29
CA GLU A 114 21.20 8.56 -3.41
C GLU A 114 21.96 9.17 -2.21
N SER A 115 21.43 10.22 -1.58
CA SER A 115 22.04 10.84 -0.39
C SER A 115 21.34 10.48 0.92
N GLU A 116 20.24 11.16 1.24
CA GLU A 116 19.57 11.13 2.55
C GLU A 116 19.11 9.71 2.93
N ALA A 117 18.55 8.96 1.97
CA ALA A 117 18.10 7.59 2.20
C ALA A 117 19.27 6.62 2.48
N GLN A 118 20.48 6.91 1.98
CA GLN A 118 21.68 6.11 2.28
C GLN A 118 22.26 6.45 3.65
N ARG A 119 22.04 7.67 4.15
CA ARG A 119 22.45 8.13 5.48
C ARG A 119 21.43 7.86 6.57
N THR A 120 20.20 7.48 6.21
CA THR A 120 19.16 7.18 7.19
C THR A 120 19.47 5.89 7.95
N TYR A 121 19.42 5.96 9.28
CA TYR A 121 19.66 4.82 10.18
C TYR A 121 18.44 4.52 11.05
N ALA A 122 18.39 3.30 11.59
CA ALA A 122 17.33 2.85 12.48
C ALA A 122 17.91 2.16 13.72
N ARG A 123 17.51 2.61 14.92
CA ARG A 123 18.01 2.07 16.20
C ARG A 123 17.15 0.96 16.78
N ASN A 124 15.89 0.90 16.39
CA ASN A 124 14.92 -0.06 16.91
C ASN A 124 13.96 -0.55 15.80
N PRO A 125 13.23 -1.65 16.01
CA PRO A 125 12.32 -2.20 14.99
C PRO A 125 11.24 -1.22 14.50
N HIS A 126 10.79 -0.31 15.38
CA HIS A 126 9.81 0.71 15.00
C HIS A 126 10.42 1.74 14.03
N GLU A 127 11.61 2.26 14.33
CA GLU A 127 12.34 3.17 13.42
C GLU A 127 12.69 2.49 12.09
N LEU A 128 13.00 1.18 12.12
CA LEU A 128 13.25 0.41 10.91
C LEU A 128 12.01 0.39 10.02
N TRP A 129 10.85 0.02 10.59
CA TRP A 129 9.59 0.01 9.86
C TRP A 129 9.27 1.39 9.25
N ARG A 130 9.42 2.46 10.03
CA ARG A 130 9.18 3.83 9.55
C ARG A 130 10.13 4.23 8.42
N THR A 131 11.39 3.82 8.50
CA THR A 131 12.38 4.08 7.44
C THR A 131 11.98 3.37 6.14
N LEU A 132 11.61 2.09 6.23
CA LEU A 132 11.15 1.33 5.06
C LEU A 132 9.88 1.94 4.45
N GLU A 133 8.95 2.41 5.29
CA GLU A 133 7.76 3.12 4.86
C GLU A 133 8.08 4.42 4.09
N CYS A 134 9.17 5.11 4.46
CA CYS A 134 9.66 6.27 3.72
C CYS A 134 10.25 5.88 2.36
N LEU A 135 11.02 4.79 2.30
CA LEU A 135 11.56 4.27 1.04
C LEU A 135 10.44 3.88 0.06
N SER A 136 9.38 3.22 0.55
CA SER A 136 8.20 2.92 -0.27
C SER A 136 7.50 4.18 -0.76
N ARG A 137 7.47 5.25 0.04
CA ARG A 137 6.90 6.55 -0.39
C ARG A 137 7.71 7.21 -1.50
N LEU A 138 9.03 7.05 -1.54
CA LEU A 138 9.84 7.53 -2.68
C LEU A 138 9.38 6.87 -3.98
N THR A 139 9.25 5.55 -3.99
CA THR A 139 8.79 4.79 -5.16
C THR A 139 7.37 5.20 -5.57
N VAL A 140 6.45 5.33 -4.61
CA VAL A 140 5.08 5.78 -4.89
C VAL A 140 5.08 7.21 -5.45
N GLY A 141 5.91 8.11 -4.92
CA GLY A 141 6.05 9.48 -5.41
C GLY A 141 6.49 9.54 -6.87
N GLU A 142 7.50 8.74 -7.23
CA GLU A 142 7.97 8.61 -8.61
C GLU A 142 6.89 8.07 -9.54
N MET A 143 6.18 7.02 -9.12
CA MET A 143 5.06 6.46 -9.90
C MET A 143 4.00 7.53 -10.18
N ILE A 144 3.65 8.35 -9.19
CA ILE A 144 2.67 9.44 -9.35
C ILE A 144 3.16 10.50 -10.34
N MET A 145 4.43 10.91 -10.26
CA MET A 145 5.01 11.89 -11.18
C MET A 145 5.10 11.34 -12.61
N HIS A 146 5.57 10.11 -12.80
CA HIS A 146 5.61 9.45 -14.11
C HIS A 146 4.21 9.28 -14.71
N ALA A 147 3.22 8.85 -13.91
CA ALA A 147 1.84 8.75 -14.37
C ALA A 147 1.25 10.12 -14.76
N SER A 148 1.66 11.19 -14.07
CA SER A 148 1.21 12.55 -14.40
C SER A 148 1.85 13.07 -15.68
N LEU A 149 3.12 12.77 -15.93
CA LEU A 149 3.81 13.05 -17.19
C LEU A 149 3.16 12.31 -18.38
N ALA A 150 2.89 11.01 -18.21
CA ALA A 150 2.28 10.19 -19.25
C ALA A 150 0.87 10.68 -19.65
N ARG A 151 0.06 11.11 -18.68
CA ARG A 151 -1.28 11.67 -18.97
C ARG A 151 -1.21 12.97 -19.77
N LYS A 152 -0.22 13.82 -19.52
CA LYS A 152 -0.07 15.09 -20.26
C LYS A 152 0.37 14.86 -21.71
N ALA A 153 1.27 13.89 -21.94
CA ALA A 153 1.64 13.47 -23.29
C ALA A 153 0.43 12.94 -24.09
N ASN A 154 -0.54 12.32 -23.41
CA ASN A 154 -1.71 11.70 -24.03
C ASN A 154 -2.90 12.67 -24.24
N GLN A 155 -2.80 13.93 -23.84
CA GLN A 155 -3.82 14.96 -24.08
C GLN A 155 -3.52 15.82 -25.32
N VAL A 156 -2.36 15.62 -25.95
CA VAL A 156 -1.95 16.26 -27.19
C VAL A 156 -1.55 15.17 -28.18
N SER A 157 -2.55 14.50 -28.75
CA SER A 157 -2.41 13.51 -29.83
C SER A 157 -3.69 13.46 -30.64
#